data_AF-A0A382PX45-F1
#
_entry.id   AF-A0A382PX45-F1
#
_cell.length_a   1.000
_cell.length_b   1.000
_cell.length_c   1.000
_cell.angle_alpha   90.00
_cell.angle_beta   90.00
_cell.angle_gamma   90.00
#
_symmetry.space_group_name_H-M   'P 1'
#
loop_
_entity.id
_entity.type
_entity.pdbx_description
1 polymer ?
#
loop_
_entity_poly.entity_id
_entity_poly.type
_entity_poly.pdbx_seq_one_letter_code
_entity_poly.pdbx_strand_id
1 'polypeptide(L)'
;MAETFEEVDEEIRNMFSKAGEDISEIHDTIWPAVMRWETFFRKSNDIRALELQVELLMMMGDNIYRGAYLTDAYTVCKRILEIDPNREAAKNEIDHIIAEVHARPYLEKHFKEKKDGNYDYFLGD
;
A
#
# COMPACT_ATOMS: atom_id res chain seq x y z
N MET A 1 -21.83 -14.42 -2.64
CA MET A 1 -22.05 -12.97 -2.79
C MET A 1 -20.69 -12.34 -3.03
N ALA A 2 -20.63 -11.20 -3.74
CA ALA A 2 -19.39 -10.43 -3.77
C ALA A 2 -19.16 -9.85 -2.37
N GLU A 3 -17.95 -10.01 -1.86
CA GLU A 3 -17.50 -9.45 -0.59
C GLU A 3 -17.59 -7.93 -0.60
N THR A 4 -17.96 -7.32 0.53
CA THR A 4 -18.09 -5.85 0.65
C THR A 4 -16.83 -5.21 1.21
N PHE A 5 -16.69 -3.90 0.99
CA PHE A 5 -15.57 -3.12 1.51
C PHE A 5 -15.49 -3.21 3.05
N GLU A 6 -16.64 -3.14 3.71
CA GLU A 6 -16.76 -3.18 5.17
C GLU A 6 -16.35 -4.53 5.75
N GLU A 7 -16.65 -5.64 5.05
CA GLU A 7 -16.20 -6.97 5.46
C GLU A 7 -14.67 -7.07 5.45
N VAL A 8 -14.02 -6.53 4.41
CA VAL A 8 -12.55 -6.52 4.31
C VAL A 8 -11.91 -5.58 5.34
N ASP A 9 -12.50 -4.40 5.55
CA ASP A 9 -12.01 -3.43 6.54
C ASP A 9 -12.05 -4.02 7.95
N GLU A 10 -13.15 -4.71 8.30
CA GLU A 10 -13.27 -5.36 9.61
C GLU A 10 -12.31 -6.55 9.76
N GLU A 11 -12.09 -7.34 8.70
CA GLU A 11 -11.08 -8.40 8.69
C GLU A 11 -9.68 -7.84 9.02
N ILE A 12 -9.28 -6.77 8.33
CA ILE A 12 -7.95 -6.17 8.49
C ILE A 12 -7.80 -5.52 9.87
N ARG A 13 -8.82 -4.81 10.36
CA ARG A 13 -8.82 -4.30 11.75
C ARG A 13 -8.64 -5.42 12.77
N ASN A 14 -9.27 -6.57 12.55
CA ASN A 14 -9.12 -7.74 13.41
C ASN A 14 -7.72 -8.36 13.33
N MET A 15 -7.03 -8.26 12.19
CA MET A 15 -5.62 -8.68 12.07
C MET A 15 -4.72 -7.81 12.96
N PHE A 16 -4.83 -6.49 12.87
CA PHE A 16 -4.03 -5.57 13.68
C PHE A 16 -4.39 -5.58 15.17
N SER A 17 -5.66 -5.80 15.51
CA SER A 17 -6.10 -5.99 16.90
C SER A 17 -5.40 -7.20 17.57
N LYS A 18 -5.08 -8.26 16.80
CA LYS A 18 -4.33 -9.42 17.30
C LYS A 18 -2.83 -9.15 17.44
N ALA A 19 -2.26 -8.39 16.51
CA ALA A 19 -0.85 -7.98 16.59
C ALA A 19 -0.57 -7.06 17.78
N GLY A 20 -1.55 -6.23 18.16
CA GLY A 20 -1.44 -5.30 19.27
C GLY A 20 -0.49 -4.14 18.95
N GLU A 21 0.37 -3.80 19.91
CA GLU A 21 1.34 -2.69 19.80
C GLU A 21 2.78 -3.17 19.52
N ASP A 22 3.00 -4.48 19.35
CA ASP A 22 4.32 -5.02 19.05
C ASP A 22 4.72 -4.72 17.60
N ILE A 23 5.87 -4.06 17.43
CA ILE A 23 6.30 -3.57 16.11
C ILE A 23 6.65 -4.70 15.14
N SER A 24 7.11 -5.85 15.63
CA SER A 24 7.39 -7.04 14.82
C SER A 24 6.09 -7.67 14.35
N GLU A 25 5.11 -7.80 15.24
CA GLU A 25 3.80 -8.34 14.88
C GLU A 25 3.06 -7.41 13.90
N ILE A 26 3.17 -6.09 14.10
CA ILE A 26 2.64 -5.09 13.15
C ILE A 26 3.33 -5.24 11.79
N HIS A 27 4.66 -5.35 11.75
CA HIS A 27 5.43 -5.58 10.52
C HIS A 27 4.94 -6.83 9.78
N ASP A 28 4.80 -7.95 10.49
CA ASP A 28 4.34 -9.22 9.94
C ASP A 28 2.88 -9.17 9.47
N THR A 29 2.08 -8.21 9.98
CA THR A 29 0.66 -8.04 9.64
C THR A 29 0.43 -7.13 8.43
N ILE A 30 1.29 -6.13 8.19
CA ILE A 30 1.10 -5.14 7.12
C ILE A 30 0.99 -5.80 5.75
N TRP A 31 1.92 -6.69 5.41
CA TRP A 31 1.97 -7.25 4.06
C TRP A 31 0.74 -8.13 3.73
N PRO A 32 0.30 -9.05 4.62
CA PRO A 32 -0.98 -9.74 4.44
C PRO A 32 -2.18 -8.79 4.28
N ALA A 33 -2.23 -7.68 5.03
CA ALA A 33 -3.33 -6.71 4.90
C ALA A 33 -3.29 -5.95 3.56
N VAL A 34 -2.10 -5.60 3.07
CA VAL A 34 -1.91 -5.00 1.74
C VAL A 34 -2.39 -5.95 0.64
N MET A 35 -1.97 -7.23 0.70
CA MET A 35 -2.42 -8.25 -0.25
C MET A 35 -3.93 -8.46 -0.23
N ARG A 36 -4.53 -8.34 0.95
CA ARG A 36 -5.96 -8.48 1.14
C ARG A 36 -6.74 -7.36 0.46
N TRP A 37 -6.28 -6.11 0.61
CA TRP A 37 -6.84 -4.96 -0.11
C TRP A 37 -6.59 -5.04 -1.61
N GLU A 38 -5.43 -5.52 -2.05
CA GLU A 38 -5.15 -5.71 -3.48
C GLU A 38 -6.11 -6.72 -4.10
N THR A 39 -6.33 -7.85 -3.43
CA THR A 39 -7.28 -8.87 -3.89
C THR A 39 -8.69 -8.32 -4.01
N PHE A 40 -9.11 -7.47 -3.06
CA PHE A 40 -10.40 -6.80 -3.14
C PHE A 40 -10.45 -5.82 -4.33
N PHE A 41 -9.44 -4.96 -4.47
CA PHE A 41 -9.33 -4.00 -5.57
C PHE A 41 -9.42 -4.68 -6.93
N ARG A 42 -8.74 -5.81 -7.15
CA ARG A 42 -8.78 -6.56 -8.43
C ARG A 42 -10.18 -7.03 -8.81
N LYS A 43 -11.04 -7.28 -7.83
CA LYS A 43 -12.41 -7.76 -8.04
C LYS A 43 -13.41 -6.60 -8.18
N SER A 44 -13.22 -5.53 -7.42
CA SER A 44 -14.18 -4.43 -7.29
C SER A 44 -13.84 -3.19 -8.11
N ASN A 45 -12.56 -2.99 -8.44
CA ASN A 45 -11.98 -1.74 -8.94
C ASN A 45 -12.23 -0.53 -8.01
N ASP A 46 -12.48 -0.77 -6.72
CA ASP A 46 -12.71 0.31 -5.76
C ASP A 46 -11.38 0.93 -5.31
N ILE A 47 -11.11 2.14 -5.80
CA ILE A 47 -9.85 2.86 -5.56
C ILE A 47 -9.55 3.09 -4.06
N ARG A 48 -10.58 3.10 -3.19
CA ARG A 48 -10.40 3.24 -1.74
C ARG A 48 -9.52 2.12 -1.17
N ALA A 49 -9.54 0.93 -1.77
CA ALA A 49 -8.68 -0.16 -1.36
C ALA A 49 -7.19 0.14 -1.62
N LEU A 50 -6.86 0.83 -2.71
CA LEU A 50 -5.49 1.28 -2.96
C LEU A 50 -5.07 2.36 -1.96
N GLU A 51 -5.97 3.26 -1.57
CA GLU A 51 -5.68 4.28 -0.56
C GLU A 51 -5.36 3.66 0.80
N LEU A 52 -6.12 2.64 1.21
CA LEU A 52 -5.84 1.89 2.42
C LEU A 52 -4.53 1.10 2.34
N GLN A 53 -4.13 0.59 1.17
CA GLN A 53 -2.78 0.04 1.00
C GLN A 53 -1.71 1.10 1.27
N VAL A 54 -1.87 2.33 0.77
CA VAL A 54 -0.93 3.42 1.07
C VAL A 54 -0.86 3.66 2.56
N GLU A 55 -1.99 3.80 3.25
CA GLU A 55 -2.04 4.03 4.70
C GLU A 55 -1.30 2.94 5.49
N LEU A 56 -1.52 1.66 5.14
CA LEU A 56 -0.84 0.52 5.78
C LEU A 56 0.67 0.55 5.57
N LEU A 57 1.12 0.82 4.34
CA LEU A 57 2.55 0.89 4.01
C LEU A 57 3.23 2.09 4.70
N MET A 58 2.50 3.20 4.85
CA MET A 58 3.00 4.41 5.52
C MET A 58 3.07 4.27 7.05
N MET A 59 2.32 3.33 7.65
CA MET A 59 2.23 3.17 9.11
C MET A 59 3.53 2.71 9.76
N MET A 60 4.43 2.05 9.01
CA MET A 60 5.66 1.50 9.57
C MET A 60 6.64 2.62 9.92
N GLY A 61 6.78 2.88 11.23
CA GLY A 61 7.69 3.89 11.77
C GLY A 61 9.13 3.39 11.98
N ASP A 62 9.38 2.08 11.97
CA ASP A 62 10.72 1.55 12.18
C ASP A 62 11.61 1.74 10.95
N ASN A 63 12.73 2.44 11.13
CA ASN A 63 13.65 2.79 10.05
C ASN A 63 14.24 1.58 9.30
N ILE A 64 14.30 0.40 9.92
CA ILE A 64 14.81 -0.82 9.28
C ILE A 64 13.91 -1.23 8.13
N TYR A 65 12.59 -1.15 8.32
CA TYR A 65 11.60 -1.59 7.34
C TYR A 65 11.02 -0.45 6.50
N ARG A 66 10.97 0.76 7.08
CA ARG A 66 10.27 1.93 6.52
C ARG A 66 10.66 2.24 5.09
N GLY A 67 11.95 2.21 4.75
CA GLY A 67 12.41 2.52 3.39
C GLY A 67 11.80 1.61 2.30
N ALA A 68 11.64 0.32 2.59
CA ALA A 68 10.99 -0.62 1.67
C ALA A 68 9.50 -0.29 1.53
N TYR A 69 8.80 -0.10 2.64
CA TYR A 69 7.37 0.22 2.61
C TYR A 69 7.05 1.56 1.95
N LEU A 70 7.86 2.60 2.16
CA LEU A 70 7.69 3.88 1.46
C LEU A 70 7.88 3.73 -0.05
N THR A 71 8.78 2.85 -0.47
CA THR A 71 9.00 2.54 -1.89
C THR A 71 7.76 1.86 -2.52
N ASP A 72 7.11 0.98 -1.77
CA ASP A 72 5.86 0.35 -2.21
C ASP A 72 4.67 1.33 -2.15
N ALA A 73 4.57 2.15 -1.09
CA ALA A 73 3.55 3.20 -0.96
C ALA A 73 3.61 4.16 -2.16
N TYR A 74 4.82 4.57 -2.56
CA TYR A 74 5.04 5.39 -3.75
C TYR A 74 4.44 4.75 -5.00
N THR A 75 4.66 3.44 -5.17
CA THR A 75 4.16 2.67 -6.31
C THR A 75 2.64 2.66 -6.34
N VAL A 76 2.00 2.45 -5.18
CA VAL A 76 0.54 2.45 -5.06
C VAL A 76 -0.03 3.85 -5.31
N CYS A 77 0.58 4.92 -4.77
CA CYS A 77 0.18 6.30 -5.07
C CYS A 77 0.26 6.61 -6.56
N LYS A 78 1.34 6.18 -7.23
CA LYS A 78 1.48 6.37 -8.68
C LYS A 78 0.40 5.63 -9.45
N ARG A 79 0.06 4.39 -9.05
CA ARG A 79 -1.04 3.62 -9.64
C ARG A 79 -2.40 4.30 -9.43
N ILE A 80 -2.66 4.85 -8.25
CA ILE A 80 -3.87 5.68 -8.00
C ILE A 80 -3.94 6.82 -9.00
N LEU A 81 -2.84 7.53 -9.26
CA LEU A 81 -2.79 8.64 -10.22
C LEU A 81 -2.90 8.21 -11.69
N GLU A 82 -2.63 6.94 -12.02
CA GLU A 82 -2.94 6.41 -13.36
C GLU A 82 -4.44 6.21 -13.57
N ILE A 83 -5.19 5.94 -12.49
CA ILE A 83 -6.64 5.76 -12.50
C ILE A 83 -7.36 7.11 -12.36
N ASP A 84 -6.92 7.93 -11.40
CA ASP A 84 -7.44 9.26 -11.09
C ASP A 84 -6.29 10.27 -10.98
N PRO A 85 -5.92 10.96 -12.08
CA PRO A 85 -4.82 11.91 -12.10
C PRO A 85 -4.99 13.14 -11.20
N ASN A 86 -6.21 13.42 -10.72
CA ASN A 86 -6.52 14.57 -9.89
C ASN A 86 -6.62 14.23 -8.39
N ARG A 87 -6.25 13.01 -8.00
CA ARG A 87 -6.27 12.59 -6.60
C ARG A 87 -5.18 13.30 -5.78
N GLU A 88 -5.51 14.45 -5.22
CA GLU A 88 -4.56 15.29 -4.47
C GLU A 88 -3.91 14.56 -3.29
N ALA A 89 -4.66 13.69 -2.59
CA ALA A 89 -4.09 12.88 -1.51
C ALA A 89 -2.87 12.07 -1.98
N ALA A 90 -2.98 11.36 -3.11
CA ALA A 90 -1.87 10.57 -3.65
C ALA A 90 -0.69 11.43 -4.13
N LYS A 91 -0.95 12.65 -4.63
CA LYS A 91 0.12 13.61 -4.99
C LYS A 91 0.89 14.05 -3.74
N ASN A 92 0.18 14.40 -2.67
CA ASN A 92 0.77 14.84 -1.42
C ASN A 92 1.61 13.73 -0.76
N GLU A 93 1.12 12.49 -0.77
CA GLU A 93 1.88 11.34 -0.24
C GLU A 93 3.15 11.09 -1.06
N ILE A 94 3.09 11.20 -2.40
CA ILE A 94 4.28 11.11 -3.26
C ILE A 94 5.33 12.16 -2.87
N ASP A 95 4.94 13.41 -2.66
CA ASP A 95 5.87 14.47 -2.30
C ASP A 95 6.49 14.22 -0.92
N HIS A 96 5.71 13.72 0.04
CA HIS A 96 6.20 13.31 1.36
C HIS A 96 7.21 12.16 1.26
N ILE A 97 6.88 11.09 0.52
CA ILE A 97 7.76 9.93 0.34
C ILE A 97 9.08 10.33 -0.36
N ILE A 98 9.01 11.17 -1.41
CA ILE A 98 10.21 11.66 -2.10
C ILE A 98 11.10 12.45 -1.14
N ALA A 99 10.50 13.28 -0.28
CA ALA A 99 11.21 14.06 0.71
C ALA A 99 11.90 13.20 1.77
N GLU A 100 11.41 11.98 2.03
CA GLU A 100 12.00 11.10 3.04
C GLU A 100 13.04 10.12 2.46
N VAL A 101 12.72 9.45 1.35
CA VAL A 101 13.59 8.44 0.75
C VAL A 101 14.79 9.07 0.03
N HIS A 102 14.67 10.32 -0.42
CA HIS A 102 15.70 11.08 -1.15
C HIS A 102 16.29 10.37 -2.39
N ALA A 103 15.61 9.36 -2.93
CA ALA A 103 16.07 8.55 -4.06
C ALA A 103 15.01 8.40 -5.16
N ARG A 104 14.53 9.54 -5.69
CA ARG A 104 13.50 9.54 -6.75
C ARG A 104 13.79 8.63 -7.95
N PRO A 105 15.02 8.55 -8.50
CA PRO A 105 15.30 7.62 -9.60
C PRO A 105 15.08 6.15 -9.23
N TYR A 106 15.35 5.78 -7.99
CA TYR A 106 15.09 4.43 -7.47
C TYR A 106 13.59 4.17 -7.36
N LEU A 107 12.82 5.10 -6.78
CA LEU A 107 11.36 5.02 -6.69
C LEU A 107 10.69 4.86 -8.07
N GLU A 108 11.11 5.67 -9.05
CA GLU A 108 10.59 5.60 -10.43
C GLU A 108 10.96 4.29 -11.14
N LYS A 109 12.15 3.75 -10.87
CA LYS A 109 12.56 2.45 -11.40
C LYS A 109 11.68 1.33 -10.82
N HIS A 110 11.52 1.29 -9.50
CA HIS A 110 10.68 0.29 -8.83
C HIS A 110 9.23 0.37 -9.31
N PHE A 111 8.65 1.57 -9.39
CA PHE A 111 7.30 1.76 -9.93
C PHE A 111 7.13 1.17 -11.34
N LYS A 112 8.09 1.40 -12.25
CA LYS A 112 8.05 0.85 -13.61
C LYS A 112 8.12 -0.68 -13.60
N GLU A 113 9.01 -1.27 -12.81
CA GLU A 113 9.14 -2.73 -12.70
C GLU A 113 7.84 -3.36 -12.18
N LYS A 114 7.22 -2.77 -11.16
CA LYS A 114 5.94 -3.26 -10.63
C LYS A 114 4.81 -3.07 -11.63
N LYS A 115 4.76 -1.95 -12.35
CA LYS A 115 3.79 -1.69 -13.40
C LYS A 115 3.90 -2.70 -14.55
N ASP A 116 5.12 -2.99 -15.00
CA ASP A 116 5.38 -3.95 -16.07
C ASP A 116 4.96 -5.37 -15.67
N GLY A 117 5.09 -5.70 -14.38
CA GLY A 117 4.53 -6.90 -13.76
C GLY A 117 3.05 -6.80 -13.40
N ASN A 118 2.30 -5.84 -13.99
CA ASN A 118 0.87 -5.63 -13.77
C ASN A 118 0.48 -5.43 -12.28
N TYR A 119 1.42 -5.02 -11.43
CA TYR A 119 1.29 -4.92 -9.98
C TYR A 119 1.01 -6.26 -9.28
N ASP A 120 1.30 -7.40 -9.91
CA ASP A 120 1.03 -8.72 -9.34
C ASP A 120 1.86 -9.00 -8.08
N TYR A 121 2.97 -8.27 -7.89
CA TYR A 121 3.75 -8.22 -6.64
C TYR A 121 2.88 -8.03 -5.39
N PHE A 122 1.80 -7.23 -5.48
CA PHE A 122 0.90 -6.96 -4.36
C PHE A 122 -0.12 -8.08 -4.12
N LEU A 123 -0.14 -9.16 -4.90
CA LEU A 123 -0.96 -10.35 -4.67
C LEU A 123 -0.24 -11.43 -3.85
N GLY A 124 1.02 -11.19 -3.49
CA GLY A 124 1.91 -12.20 -2.92
C GLY A 124 2.43 -13.16 -3.99
N ASP A 125 3.72 -13.51 -3.89
CA ASP A 125 4.33 -14.57 -4.72
C ASP A 125 3.77 -15.96 -4.35
#